data_AF-A0A4V2ALZ2-F1
#
_entry.id   AF-A0A4V2ALZ2-F1
#
_cell.length_a   1.000
_cell.length_b   1.000
_cell.length_c   1.000
_cell.angle_alpha   90.00
_cell.angle_beta   90.00
_cell.angle_gamma   90.00
#
_symmetry.space_group_name_H-M   'P 1'
#
loop_
_entity.id
_entity.type
_entity.pdbx_description
1 polymer ?
#
loop_
_entity_poly.entity_id
_entity_poly.type
_entity_poly.pdbx_seq_one_letter_code
_entity_poly.pdbx_strand_id
1 'polypeptide(L)'
;AELGKDKIRVNVVNPDAVISGSNIWSNGWAEGRAKAYGITVEELPAYYANRTLLGEIIEPDDIANACFAFVGGLLGKSTGNVLNVDGGVANAFVR
;
A
#
# COMPACT_ATOMS: atom_id res chain seq x y z
N ALA A 1 1.49 16.55 -19.12
CA ALA A 1 0.63 15.35 -19.02
C ALA A 1 0.29 14.88 -20.42
N GLU A 2 0.65 13.65 -20.77
CA GLU A 2 0.64 13.15 -22.16
C GLU A 2 -0.75 12.67 -22.61
N LEU A 3 -1.56 12.12 -21.70
CA LEU A 3 -2.80 11.39 -22.04
C LEU A 3 -4.11 12.16 -21.76
N GLY A 4 -4.01 13.40 -21.27
CA GLY A 4 -5.18 14.17 -20.82
C GLY A 4 -6.17 14.54 -21.93
N LYS A 5 -5.68 14.69 -23.18
CA LYS A 5 -6.53 15.00 -24.34
C LYS A 5 -7.48 13.85 -24.67
N ASP A 6 -7.03 12.61 -24.42
CA ASP A 6 -7.79 11.38 -24.67
C ASP A 6 -8.67 10.95 -23.48
N LYS A 7 -8.72 11.79 -22.42
CA LYS A 7 -9.46 11.50 -21.18
C LYS A 7 -9.01 10.23 -20.46
N ILE A 8 -7.78 9.79 -20.70
CA ILE A 8 -7.16 8.70 -19.93
C ILE A 8 -6.65 9.27 -18.60
N ARG A 9 -7.07 8.64 -17.51
CA ARG A 9 -6.65 9.00 -16.15
C ARG A 9 -5.51 8.09 -15.72
N VAL A 10 -4.49 8.67 -15.10
CA VAL A 10 -3.33 7.95 -14.55
C VAL A 10 -3.23 8.30 -13.08
N ASN A 11 -3.30 7.32 -12.20
CA ASN A 11 -3.15 7.49 -10.75
C ASN A 11 -2.28 6.36 -10.20
N VAL A 12 -1.84 6.50 -8.94
CA VAL A 12 -0.99 5.54 -8.24
C VAL A 12 -1.75 4.99 -7.04
N VAL A 13 -1.66 3.68 -6.83
CA VAL A 13 -1.95 3.04 -5.53
C VAL A 13 -0.60 2.79 -4.87
N ASN A 14 -0.41 3.34 -3.67
CA ASN A 14 0.86 3.32 -2.93
C ASN A 14 0.70 2.48 -1.65
N PRO A 15 0.94 1.16 -1.73
CA PRO A 15 0.79 0.25 -0.60
C PRO A 15 1.99 0.30 0.37
N ASP A 16 1.78 -0.07 1.63
CA ASP A 16 2.86 -0.47 2.55
C ASP A 16 2.59 -1.84 3.18
N ALA A 17 3.66 -2.54 3.52
CA ALA A 17 3.66 -3.76 4.34
C ALA A 17 2.61 -4.85 4.01
N VAL A 18 2.22 -5.01 2.73
CA VAL A 18 1.33 -6.11 2.31
C VAL A 18 2.12 -7.42 2.30
N ILE A 19 2.00 -8.17 3.40
CA ILE A 19 2.76 -9.41 3.65
C ILE A 19 2.01 -10.64 3.15
N SER A 20 0.70 -10.72 3.42
CA SER A 20 -0.14 -11.87 3.08
C SER A 20 -0.14 -12.13 1.57
N GLY A 21 0.17 -13.37 1.17
CA GLY A 21 0.16 -13.81 -0.23
C GLY A 21 1.21 -13.16 -1.15
N SER A 22 2.15 -12.36 -0.62
CA SER A 22 3.12 -11.63 -1.43
C SER A 22 4.45 -12.38 -1.54
N ASN A 23 4.85 -12.65 -2.79
CA ASN A 23 6.13 -13.31 -3.10
C ASN A 23 7.35 -12.47 -2.73
N ILE A 24 7.21 -11.16 -2.49
CA ILE A 24 8.35 -10.32 -2.08
C ILE A 24 8.85 -10.74 -0.69
N TRP A 25 7.94 -11.20 0.17
CA TRP A 25 8.22 -11.70 1.53
C TRP A 25 8.68 -13.15 1.57
N SER A 26 8.80 -13.79 0.42
CA SER A 26 9.38 -15.13 0.30
C SER A 26 10.91 -15.08 0.24
N ASN A 27 11.55 -16.25 0.07
CA ASN A 27 12.99 -16.39 -0.19
C ASN A 27 13.90 -15.76 0.88
N GLY A 28 13.53 -15.82 2.16
CA GLY A 28 14.37 -15.33 3.25
C GLY A 28 14.18 -13.85 3.59
N TRP A 29 13.35 -13.11 2.84
CA TRP A 29 13.21 -11.66 3.07
C TRP A 29 12.49 -11.36 4.38
N ALA A 30 11.38 -12.06 4.65
CA ALA A 30 10.66 -11.93 5.91
C ALA A 30 11.55 -12.31 7.09
N GLU A 31 12.28 -13.42 7.01
CA GLU A 31 13.22 -13.89 8.03
C GLU A 31 14.32 -12.87 8.30
N GLY A 32 14.88 -12.27 7.23
CA GLY A 32 15.88 -11.21 7.34
C GLY A 32 15.35 -9.97 8.04
N ARG A 33 14.11 -9.55 7.75
CA ARG A 33 13.46 -8.40 8.40
C ARG A 33 13.12 -8.68 9.86
N ALA A 34 12.52 -9.84 10.14
CA ALA A 34 12.20 -10.30 11.49
C ALA A 34 13.46 -10.30 12.37
N LYS A 35 14.55 -10.90 11.88
CA LYS A 35 15.84 -10.91 12.57
C LYS A 35 16.40 -9.50 12.81
N ALA A 36 16.29 -8.59 11.84
CA ALA A 36 16.76 -7.22 12.00
C ALA A 36 15.96 -6.43 13.05
N TYR A 37 14.69 -6.78 13.24
CA TYR A 37 13.82 -6.17 14.24
C TYR A 37 13.80 -6.90 15.59
N GLY A 38 14.42 -8.07 15.68
CA GLY A 38 14.45 -8.88 16.91
C GLY A 38 13.09 -9.51 17.26
N ILE A 39 12.28 -9.81 16.25
CA ILE A 39 10.95 -10.41 16.36
C ILE A 39 10.87 -11.70 15.52
N THR A 40 9.78 -12.47 15.65
CA THR A 40 9.50 -13.60 14.76
C THR A 40 8.86 -13.14 13.44
N VAL A 41 8.81 -14.03 12.44
CA VAL A 41 8.18 -13.71 11.14
C VAL A 41 6.68 -13.47 11.31
N GLU A 42 6.04 -14.19 12.21
CA GLU A 42 4.61 -14.08 12.53
C GLU A 42 4.27 -12.73 13.18
N GLU A 43 5.24 -12.09 13.84
CA GLU A 43 5.07 -10.78 14.47
C GLU A 43 5.25 -9.62 13.47
N LEU A 44 5.77 -9.85 12.27
CA LEU A 44 6.01 -8.79 11.28
C LEU A 44 4.76 -7.97 10.91
N PRO A 45 3.59 -8.57 10.63
CA PRO A 45 2.40 -7.80 10.28
C PRO A 45 2.02 -6.81 11.38
N ALA A 46 1.95 -7.27 12.64
CA ALA A 46 1.66 -6.43 13.79
C ALA A 46 2.76 -5.37 14.03
N TYR A 47 4.02 -5.73 13.81
CA TYR A 47 5.14 -4.78 13.91
C TYR A 47 5.02 -3.64 12.90
N TYR A 48 4.66 -3.92 11.64
CA TYR A 48 4.46 -2.88 10.63
C TYR A 48 3.21 -2.05 10.92
N ALA A 49 2.09 -2.68 11.28
CA ALA A 49 0.86 -2.00 11.63
C ALA A 49 1.06 -0.94 12.73
N ASN A 50 1.79 -1.29 13.80
CA ASN A 50 2.10 -0.41 14.94
C ASN A 50 2.90 0.87 14.59
N ARG A 51 3.48 0.94 13.39
CA ARG A 51 4.23 2.12 12.92
C ARG A 51 3.36 3.13 12.18
N THR A 52 2.12 2.77 11.88
CA THR A 52 1.18 3.56 11.09
C THR A 52 0.24 4.32 12.03
N LEU A 53 -0.42 5.37 11.52
CA LEU A 53 -1.36 6.16 12.33
C LEU A 53 -2.62 5.38 12.72
N LEU A 54 -3.04 4.42 11.90
CA LEU A 54 -4.26 3.64 12.13
C LEU A 54 -3.99 2.36 12.93
N GLY A 55 -2.75 1.87 12.98
CA GLY A 55 -2.41 0.66 13.72
C GLY A 55 -2.95 -0.63 13.09
N GLU A 56 -3.29 -0.58 11.80
CA GLU A 56 -3.96 -1.68 11.08
C GLU A 56 -3.00 -2.45 10.18
N ILE A 57 -3.26 -3.74 10.02
CA ILE A 57 -2.57 -4.58 9.04
C ILE A 57 -3.19 -4.32 7.66
N ILE A 58 -2.34 -4.18 6.64
CA ILE A 58 -2.79 -3.97 5.26
C ILE A 58 -2.82 -5.30 4.52
N GLU A 59 -3.98 -5.64 3.99
CA GLU A 59 -4.24 -6.88 3.26
C GLU A 59 -4.34 -6.65 1.74
N PRO A 60 -4.16 -7.69 0.90
CA PRO A 60 -4.33 -7.58 -0.54
C PRO A 60 -5.69 -7.01 -0.97
N ASP A 61 -6.75 -7.29 -0.21
CA ASP A 61 -8.10 -6.78 -0.50
C ASP A 61 -8.19 -5.25 -0.34
N ASP A 62 -7.41 -4.64 0.56
CA ASP A 62 -7.36 -3.18 0.69
C ASP A 62 -6.77 -2.53 -0.56
N ILE A 63 -5.75 -3.17 -1.15
CA ILE A 63 -5.14 -2.72 -2.39
C ILE A 63 -6.12 -2.86 -3.55
N ALA A 64 -6.87 -3.97 -3.59
CA ALA A 64 -7.92 -4.19 -4.59
C ALA A 64 -9.03 -3.13 -4.47
N ASN A 65 -9.46 -2.78 -3.26
CA ASN A 65 -10.45 -1.74 -3.00
C ASN A 65 -9.97 -0.36 -3.49
N ALA A 66 -8.70 -0.02 -3.29
CA ALA A 66 -8.13 1.23 -3.79
C ALA A 66 -8.09 1.28 -5.33
N CYS A 67 -7.70 0.19 -5.98
CA CYS A 67 -7.81 0.06 -7.44
C CYS A 67 -9.25 0.22 -7.90
N PHE A 68 -10.19 -0.44 -7.22
CA PHE A 68 -11.62 -0.36 -7.51
C PHE A 68 -12.15 1.07 -7.37
N ALA A 69 -11.76 1.81 -6.34
CA ALA A 69 -12.15 3.21 -6.15
C ALA A 69 -11.73 4.09 -7.35
N PHE A 70 -10.53 3.88 -7.90
CA PHE A 70 -10.08 4.61 -9.09
C PHE A 70 -10.85 4.28 -10.37
N VAL A 71 -11.37 3.06 -10.51
CA VAL A 71 -12.07 2.61 -11.72
C VAL A 71 -13.61 2.61 -11.59
N GLY A 72 -14.14 2.71 -10.37
CA GLY A 72 -15.57 2.62 -10.04
C GLY A 72 -16.44 3.82 -10.47
N GLY A 73 -15.90 4.72 -11.30
CA GLY A 73 -16.67 5.79 -11.96
C GLY A 73 -16.82 7.11 -11.19
N LEU A 74 -16.74 7.08 -9.84
CA LEU A 74 -16.91 8.30 -9.02
C LEU A 74 -15.78 9.32 -9.20
N LEU A 75 -14.57 8.87 -9.55
CA LEU A 75 -13.37 9.70 -9.66
C LEU A 75 -13.07 10.15 -11.10
N GLY A 76 -14.10 10.38 -11.91
CA GLY A 76 -13.98 10.69 -13.35
C GLY A 76 -13.23 11.99 -13.68
N LYS A 77 -13.06 12.89 -12.71
CA LYS A 77 -12.31 14.15 -12.88
C LYS A 77 -10.94 14.14 -12.16
N SER A 78 -10.53 13.00 -11.61
CA SER A 78 -9.31 12.88 -10.80
C SER A 78 -8.23 12.08 -11.54
N THR A 79 -7.10 12.72 -11.82
CA THR A 79 -5.90 12.12 -12.43
C THR A 79 -4.64 12.73 -11.80
N GLY A 80 -3.54 11.99 -11.80
CA GLY A 80 -2.26 12.38 -11.22
C GLY A 80 -2.17 12.20 -9.71
N ASN A 81 -3.13 11.50 -9.10
CA ASN A 81 -3.19 11.32 -7.65
C ASN A 81 -2.37 10.11 -7.21
N VAL A 82 -1.90 10.17 -5.97
CA VAL A 82 -1.40 9.02 -5.22
C VAL A 82 -2.40 8.71 -4.12
N LEU A 83 -2.89 7.47 -4.07
CA LEU A 83 -3.70 6.97 -2.98
C LEU A 83 -2.84 6.04 -2.13
N ASN A 84 -2.51 6.50 -0.93
CA ASN A 84 -1.81 5.70 0.06
C ASN A 84 -2.76 4.64 0.63
N VAL A 85 -2.27 3.40 0.69
CA VAL A 85 -2.95 2.27 1.34
C VAL A 85 -1.93 1.62 2.27
N ASP A 86 -1.61 2.35 3.33
CA ASP A 86 -0.42 2.11 4.16
C ASP A 86 -0.70 2.28 5.66
N GLY A 87 -1.98 2.36 6.08
CA GLY A 87 -2.36 2.60 7.47
C GLY A 87 -2.03 4.01 7.98
N GLY A 88 -1.57 4.91 7.10
CA GLY A 88 -1.16 6.27 7.46
C GLY A 88 0.31 6.37 7.82
N VAL A 89 1.22 6.07 6.90
CA VAL A 89 2.65 6.36 7.07
C VAL A 89 2.86 7.86 6.83
N ALA A 90 2.97 8.66 7.90
CA ALA A 90 3.01 10.12 7.80
C ALA A 90 4.13 10.67 6.89
N ASN A 91 5.26 9.97 6.83
CA ASN A 91 6.39 10.35 5.96
C ASN A 91 6.10 10.12 4.46
N ALA A 92 5.08 9.33 4.12
CA ALA A 92 4.65 9.06 2.75
C ALA A 92 3.52 10.00 2.27
N PHE A 93 3.12 10.98 3.08
CA PHE A 93 2.07 11.92 2.68
C PHE A 93 2.58 12.85 1.58
N VAL A 94 1.89 12.82 0.45
CA VAL A 94 2.12 13.76 -0.66
C VAL A 94 1.69 15.17 -0.24
N ARG A 95 2.45 16.18 -0.68
CA ARG A 95 2.15 17.61 -0.44
C ARG A 95 1.73 18.30 -1.72
#